data_AF-A0A3P4BAJ1-F1
#
_entry.id   AF-A0A3P4BAJ1-F1
#
_cell.length_a   1.000
_cell.length_b   1.000
_cell.length_c   1.000
_cell.angle_alpha   90.00
_cell.angle_beta   90.00
_cell.angle_gamma   90.00
#
_symmetry.space_group_name_H-M   'P 1'
#
loop_
_entity.id
_entity.type
_entity.pdbx_description
1 polymer ?
#
loop_
_entity_poly.entity_id
_entity_poly.type
_entity_poly.pdbx_seq_one_letter_code
_entity_poly.pdbx_strand_id
1 'polypeptide(L)'
;MRVGQKSRSRAFGRASAFERASLQGSVSQLATLPVPDFTELFAQVSLRLESTMNEGTPRACTANRYHSQMSRTRIKICGLTREQDVEAAVAAGADAIGLVFYPPSKRALAPARAAELRRLVPPFVDVVALFVNAAEAEVRAVLEQVRPDLLQFHGDETPAQCERYGHRYLKAFRVGGPGTETSQALLKSCEPYGSAAGWLFDSHSEGYGGSGRVFDWSLLGNASVRPVVLSGGLHAENVVQAIASVRPFAVDVSSGVEQSAGIKCADRIARFVARVAEADTAADAFAISPARLARGRFS
;
A
#
# COMPACT_ATOMS: atom_id res chain seq x y z
N MET A 1 65.88 -48.20 -9.32
CA MET A 1 64.49 -48.48 -9.77
C MET A 1 63.58 -47.58 -8.95
N ARG A 2 62.67 -46.73 -9.44
CA ARG A 2 62.26 -46.20 -10.76
C ARG A 2 61.96 -44.69 -10.51
N VAL A 3 62.51 -43.77 -11.31
CA VAL A 3 61.82 -42.89 -12.30
C VAL A 3 60.81 -41.92 -11.66
N GLY A 4 60.81 -40.59 -11.80
CA GLY A 4 61.46 -39.68 -12.77
C GLY A 4 60.40 -38.86 -13.54
N GLN A 5 60.73 -37.58 -13.81
CA GLN A 5 60.10 -36.57 -14.72
C GLN A 5 59.08 -35.61 -14.09
N LYS A 6 59.14 -34.26 -14.16
CA LYS A 6 59.71 -33.18 -15.04
C LYS A 6 58.64 -32.46 -15.87
N SER A 7 58.42 -31.17 -15.58
CA SER A 7 58.44 -29.99 -16.50
C SER A 7 58.09 -28.75 -15.64
N ARG A 8 58.77 -27.60 -15.54
CA ARG A 8 59.49 -26.65 -16.43
C ARG A 8 58.63 -25.99 -17.51
N SER A 9 58.29 -24.71 -17.34
CA SER A 9 58.84 -23.55 -18.11
C SER A 9 58.28 -22.22 -17.54
N ARG A 10 59.14 -21.27 -17.14
CA ARG A 10 59.56 -19.99 -17.81
C ARG A 10 58.46 -18.90 -17.79
N ALA A 11 58.69 -17.60 -17.61
CA ALA A 11 59.85 -16.70 -17.69
C ALA A 11 59.44 -15.34 -17.03
N PHE A 12 60.27 -14.71 -16.20
CA PHE A 12 61.14 -13.53 -16.46
C PHE A 12 60.47 -12.15 -16.66
N GLY A 13 60.96 -11.16 -15.89
CA GLY A 13 60.86 -9.71 -16.11
C GLY A 13 60.69 -8.90 -14.82
N ARG A 14 61.71 -8.72 -13.95
CA ARG A 14 62.63 -7.54 -13.84
C ARG A 14 61.89 -6.18 -13.85
N ALA A 15 61.81 -5.48 -12.71
CA ALA A 15 62.76 -4.46 -12.18
C ALA A 15 62.70 -3.15 -12.99
N SER A 16 62.79 -1.92 -12.47
CA SER A 16 62.90 -1.32 -11.13
C SER A 16 63.00 0.21 -11.35
N ALA A 17 62.59 1.00 -10.35
CA ALA A 17 63.15 2.31 -9.96
C ALA A 17 62.80 3.60 -10.74
N PHE A 18 62.89 4.70 -9.95
CA PHE A 18 62.67 6.13 -10.25
C PHE A 18 61.18 6.53 -10.32
N GLU A 19 60.67 7.49 -9.54
CA GLU A 19 61.23 8.83 -9.28
C GLU A 19 60.64 9.46 -8.00
N ARG A 20 61.48 10.13 -7.21
CA ARG A 20 61.05 11.18 -6.27
C ARG A 20 61.19 12.52 -6.99
N ALA A 21 60.13 13.31 -7.02
CA ALA A 21 60.24 14.75 -7.14
C ALA A 21 59.04 15.42 -6.46
N SER A 22 59.33 16.09 -5.34
CA SER A 22 58.51 17.14 -4.76
C SER A 22 58.27 18.24 -5.78
N LEU A 23 57.10 18.89 -5.77
CA LEU A 23 56.95 20.31 -6.08
C LEU A 23 55.58 20.80 -5.60
N GLN A 24 55.62 21.63 -4.56
CA GLN A 24 54.57 22.56 -4.19
C GLN A 24 54.36 23.54 -5.36
N GLY A 25 53.09 23.76 -5.75
CA GLY A 25 52.74 24.65 -6.87
C GLY A 25 51.35 25.26 -6.68
N SER A 26 51.35 26.50 -6.18
CA SER A 26 50.38 27.59 -6.36
C SER A 26 48.88 27.30 -6.40
N VAL A 27 48.23 27.62 -5.28
CA VAL A 27 46.86 28.13 -5.20
C VAL A 27 46.85 29.55 -5.80
N SER A 28 46.48 29.71 -7.07
CA SER A 28 46.06 30.99 -7.64
C SER A 28 45.71 30.81 -9.12
N GLN A 29 44.58 31.39 -9.51
CA GLN A 29 44.04 31.49 -10.89
C GLN A 29 43.15 30.35 -11.35
N LEU A 30 41.87 30.44 -10.96
CA LEU A 30 40.71 30.28 -11.86
C LEU A 30 39.50 30.90 -11.14
N ALA A 31 39.52 32.23 -11.04
CA ALA A 31 38.37 33.04 -10.67
C ALA A 31 37.94 33.82 -11.90
N THR A 32 36.68 33.61 -12.33
CA THR A 32 35.66 34.60 -12.74
C THR A 32 34.73 33.98 -13.77
N LEU A 33 33.73 33.24 -13.29
CA LEU A 33 32.44 33.08 -13.97
C LEU A 33 31.37 33.58 -12.99
N PRO A 34 30.40 34.40 -13.43
CA PRO A 34 29.44 35.01 -12.54
C PRO A 34 28.51 33.95 -11.94
N VAL A 35 28.49 33.86 -10.61
CA VAL A 35 27.46 33.15 -9.84
C VAL A 35 26.18 33.99 -9.88
N PRO A 36 25.03 33.44 -10.30
CA PRO A 36 23.78 34.20 -10.27
C PRO A 36 23.36 34.47 -8.82
N ASP A 37 22.99 35.72 -8.56
CA ASP A 37 22.44 36.19 -7.30
C ASP A 37 21.05 35.56 -7.07
N PHE A 38 20.95 34.62 -6.13
CA PHE A 38 19.71 33.92 -5.81
C PHE A 38 18.74 34.75 -4.94
N THR A 39 19.11 35.97 -4.56
CA THR A 39 18.29 36.81 -3.67
C THR A 39 17.07 37.39 -4.39
N GLU A 40 17.15 37.66 -5.70
CA GLU A 40 16.00 38.15 -6.50
C GLU A 40 14.99 37.04 -6.82
N LEU A 41 15.44 35.78 -6.99
CA LEU A 41 14.56 34.67 -7.34
C LEU A 41 13.63 34.29 -6.18
N PHE A 42 14.10 34.42 -4.94
CA PHE A 42 13.28 34.20 -3.74
C PHE A 42 12.25 35.32 -3.53
N ALA A 43 12.61 36.57 -3.82
CA ALA A 43 11.68 37.71 -3.69
C ALA A 43 10.53 37.65 -4.72
N GLN A 44 10.80 37.23 -5.96
CA GLN A 44 9.76 37.09 -7.00
C GLN A 44 8.83 35.89 -6.77
N VAL A 45 9.30 34.83 -6.11
CA VAL A 45 8.45 33.69 -5.72
C VAL A 45 7.55 34.05 -4.53
N SER A 46 8.05 34.80 -3.54
CA SER A 46 7.24 35.25 -2.40
C SER A 46 6.12 36.22 -2.79
N LEU A 47 6.36 37.17 -3.69
CA LEU A 47 5.33 38.12 -4.13
C LEU A 47 4.23 37.50 -5.02
N ARG A 48 4.47 36.33 -5.62
CA ARG A 48 3.44 35.56 -6.34
C ARG A 48 2.58 34.69 -5.44
N LEU A 49 3.03 34.39 -4.22
CA LEU A 49 2.26 33.59 -3.27
C LEU A 49 1.27 34.44 -2.47
N GLU A 50 1.61 35.71 -2.21
CA GLU A 50 0.74 36.64 -1.47
C GLU A 50 -0.46 37.13 -2.30
N SER A 51 -0.34 37.19 -3.64
CA SER A 51 -1.44 37.66 -4.50
C SER A 51 -2.53 36.61 -4.79
N THR A 52 -2.41 35.38 -4.28
CA THR A 52 -3.45 34.33 -4.43
C THR A 52 -4.22 34.04 -3.14
N MET A 53 -3.99 34.83 -2.09
CA MET A 53 -4.65 34.69 -0.79
C MET A 53 -5.73 35.75 -0.59
N ASN A 54 -6.65 35.91 -1.54
CA ASN A 54 -7.96 36.48 -1.24
C ASN A 54 -8.95 36.16 -2.36
N GLU A 55 -9.75 35.11 -2.18
CA GLU A 55 -11.18 35.11 -2.51
C GLU A 55 -11.79 33.77 -2.04
N GLY A 56 -12.76 33.90 -1.15
CA GLY A 56 -13.43 32.79 -0.49
C GLY A 56 -14.31 31.99 -1.45
N THR A 57 -14.11 30.68 -1.43
CA THR A 57 -15.17 29.70 -1.66
C THR A 57 -14.78 28.46 -0.87
N PRO A 58 -15.65 27.92 0.01
CA PRO A 58 -15.33 26.68 0.70
C PRO A 58 -15.16 25.59 -0.35
N ARG A 59 -13.94 25.04 -0.47
CA ARG A 59 -13.63 23.95 -1.39
C ARG A 59 -14.58 22.80 -1.08
N ALA A 60 -15.50 22.53 -2.00
CA ALA A 60 -16.39 21.38 -1.95
C ALA A 60 -15.58 20.11 -1.67
N CYS A 61 -16.07 19.31 -0.72
CA CYS A 61 -15.48 18.05 -0.26
C CYS A 61 -14.90 17.22 -1.41
N THR A 62 -13.63 16.84 -1.26
CA THR A 62 -12.84 15.99 -2.18
C THR A 62 -13.35 14.56 -2.35
N ALA A 63 -14.48 14.19 -1.75
CA ALA A 63 -15.07 12.84 -1.81
C ALA A 63 -15.27 12.33 -3.25
N ASN A 64 -15.51 13.23 -4.21
CA ASN A 64 -15.87 12.85 -5.58
C ASN A 64 -14.67 12.55 -6.51
N ARG A 65 -13.42 12.77 -6.06
CA ARG A 65 -12.23 12.55 -6.93
C ARG A 65 -11.80 11.09 -7.07
N TYR A 66 -12.01 10.26 -6.05
CA TYR A 66 -11.60 8.85 -6.10
C TYR A 66 -12.60 7.95 -6.84
N HIS A 67 -13.89 8.26 -6.78
CA HIS A 67 -14.94 7.45 -7.45
C HIS A 67 -15.02 7.68 -8.96
N SER A 68 -14.48 8.80 -9.47
CA SER A 68 -14.62 9.20 -10.88
C SER A 68 -13.42 8.85 -11.78
N GLN A 69 -12.34 8.26 -11.24
CA GLN A 69 -11.08 8.03 -11.97
C GLN A 69 -10.47 6.64 -11.82
N MET A 70 -11.09 5.71 -11.09
CA MET A 70 -10.57 4.35 -10.93
C MET A 70 -11.04 3.47 -12.09
N SER A 71 -10.11 2.97 -12.91
CA SER A 71 -10.41 2.06 -14.02
C SER A 71 -10.67 0.61 -13.58
N ARG A 72 -10.39 0.26 -12.32
CA ARG A 72 -10.69 -1.05 -11.71
C ARG A 72 -10.59 -1.01 -10.19
N THR A 73 -11.24 -1.95 -9.52
CA THR A 73 -11.11 -2.18 -8.07
C THR A 73 -9.73 -2.75 -7.75
N ARG A 74 -9.05 -2.24 -6.72
CA ARG A 74 -7.75 -2.79 -6.27
C ARG A 74 -7.93 -3.97 -5.31
N ILE A 75 -6.95 -4.87 -5.26
CA ILE A 75 -7.03 -6.11 -4.49
C ILE A 75 -5.88 -6.22 -3.48
N LYS A 76 -6.22 -6.42 -2.21
CA LYS A 76 -5.26 -6.80 -1.17
C LYS A 76 -5.53 -8.24 -0.71
N ILE A 77 -4.48 -9.07 -0.69
CA ILE A 77 -4.51 -10.40 -0.06
C ILE A 77 -3.81 -10.28 1.29
N CYS A 78 -4.49 -10.60 2.39
CA CYS A 78 -4.00 -10.34 3.75
C CYS A 78 -3.64 -11.60 4.53
N GLY A 79 -2.65 -11.50 5.41
CA GLY A 79 -2.24 -12.56 6.33
C GLY A 79 -1.50 -13.70 5.64
N LEU A 80 -0.54 -13.35 4.78
CA LEU A 80 0.34 -14.30 4.12
C LEU A 80 1.45 -14.72 5.06
N THR A 81 1.78 -16.02 5.09
CA THR A 81 2.77 -16.57 6.03
C THR A 81 3.87 -17.41 5.36
N ARG A 82 3.72 -17.70 4.05
CA ARG A 82 4.57 -18.63 3.28
C ARG A 82 4.86 -18.05 1.89
N GLU A 83 5.99 -18.47 1.33
CA GLU A 83 6.50 -18.05 0.02
C GLU A 83 5.49 -18.34 -1.09
N GLN A 84 5.00 -19.57 -1.15
CA GLN A 84 4.00 -20.01 -2.13
C GLN A 84 2.70 -19.19 -2.10
N ASP A 85 2.33 -18.65 -0.92
CA ASP A 85 1.12 -17.82 -0.79
C ASP A 85 1.37 -16.40 -1.32
N VAL A 86 2.60 -15.88 -1.15
CA VAL A 86 3.05 -14.60 -1.73
C VAL A 86 3.14 -14.70 -3.24
N GLU A 87 3.80 -15.74 -3.74
CA GLU A 87 3.93 -15.99 -5.17
C GLU A 87 2.56 -16.15 -5.84
N ALA A 88 1.65 -16.92 -5.23
CA ALA A 88 0.29 -17.08 -5.74
C ALA A 88 -0.50 -15.75 -5.75
N ALA A 89 -0.39 -14.93 -4.69
CA ALA A 89 -1.05 -13.63 -4.64
C ALA A 89 -0.52 -12.66 -5.71
N VAL A 90 0.81 -12.59 -5.87
CA VAL A 90 1.46 -11.75 -6.89
C VAL A 90 1.10 -12.22 -8.29
N ALA A 91 1.21 -13.52 -8.58
CA ALA A 91 0.91 -14.09 -9.89
C ALA A 91 -0.56 -13.91 -10.28
N ALA A 92 -1.48 -13.93 -9.30
CA ALA A 92 -2.89 -13.66 -9.52
C ALA A 92 -3.21 -12.18 -9.75
N GLY A 93 -2.26 -11.26 -9.57
CA GLY A 93 -2.45 -9.82 -9.80
C GLY A 93 -2.95 -9.04 -8.58
N ALA A 94 -2.62 -9.47 -7.36
CA ALA A 94 -2.85 -8.66 -6.18
C ALA A 94 -2.08 -7.32 -6.25
N ASP A 95 -2.74 -6.22 -5.89
CA ASP A 95 -2.15 -4.88 -5.80
C ASP A 95 -1.37 -4.67 -4.50
N ALA A 96 -1.70 -5.44 -3.46
CA ALA A 96 -1.05 -5.38 -2.17
C ALA A 96 -1.09 -6.73 -1.46
N ILE A 97 -0.10 -6.99 -0.61
CA ILE A 97 -0.10 -8.10 0.34
C ILE A 97 -0.11 -7.60 1.79
N GLY A 98 -0.74 -8.33 2.70
CA GLY A 98 -0.77 -8.02 4.13
C GLY A 98 0.06 -8.99 4.97
N LEU A 99 0.97 -8.45 5.79
CA LEU A 99 1.76 -9.19 6.78
C LEU A 99 1.29 -8.78 8.19
N VAL A 100 0.99 -9.76 9.04
CA VAL A 100 0.30 -9.52 10.32
C VAL A 100 1.27 -9.58 11.49
N PHE A 101 1.33 -8.50 12.27
CA PHE A 101 2.13 -8.33 13.49
C PHE A 101 1.20 -8.18 14.70
N TYR A 102 0.42 -9.23 14.95
CA TYR A 102 -0.46 -9.33 16.11
C TYR A 102 -0.38 -10.74 16.67
N PRO A 103 0.39 -10.98 17.74
CA PRO A 103 0.72 -12.33 18.22
C PRO A 103 -0.46 -13.28 18.44
N PRO A 104 -1.63 -12.84 18.92
CA PRO A 104 -2.81 -13.71 19.05
C PRO A 104 -3.39 -14.21 17.71
N SER A 105 -3.02 -13.62 16.58
CA SER A 105 -3.46 -14.05 15.26
C SER A 105 -2.77 -15.35 14.83
N LYS A 106 -3.54 -16.27 14.25
CA LYS A 106 -2.99 -17.47 13.56
C LYS A 106 -2.15 -17.12 12.32
N ARG A 107 -2.15 -15.85 11.91
CA ARG A 107 -1.40 -15.30 10.76
C ARG A 107 -0.21 -14.46 11.20
N ALA A 108 0.10 -14.42 12.49
CA ALA A 108 1.16 -13.59 13.04
C ALA A 108 2.54 -14.00 12.50
N LEU A 109 3.36 -13.01 12.21
CA LEU A 109 4.75 -13.18 11.78
C LEU A 109 5.71 -12.48 12.73
N ALA A 110 6.89 -13.06 12.90
CA ALA A 110 8.05 -12.34 13.40
C ALA A 110 8.59 -11.39 12.32
N PRO A 111 9.17 -10.22 12.68
CA PRO A 111 9.73 -9.26 11.72
C PRO A 111 10.74 -9.89 10.75
N ALA A 112 11.64 -10.75 11.24
CA ALA A 112 12.62 -11.44 10.40
C ALA A 112 11.96 -12.29 9.30
N ARG A 113 10.90 -13.03 9.66
CA ARG A 113 10.15 -13.86 8.71
C ARG A 113 9.39 -13.01 7.68
N ALA A 114 8.80 -11.91 8.13
CA ALA A 114 8.14 -10.97 7.23
C ALA A 114 9.13 -10.33 6.23
N ALA A 115 10.37 -10.04 6.66
CA ALA A 115 11.41 -9.53 5.79
C ALA A 115 11.85 -10.55 4.72
N GLU A 116 11.84 -11.84 5.03
CA GLU A 116 12.04 -12.91 4.04
C GLU A 116 10.94 -12.91 2.97
N LEU A 117 9.67 -12.93 3.39
CA LEU A 117 8.53 -12.93 2.49
C LEU A 117 8.49 -11.68 1.60
N ARG A 118 8.83 -10.52 2.16
CA ARG A 118 8.88 -9.27 1.39
C ARG A 118 9.82 -9.33 0.19
N ARG A 119 10.93 -10.07 0.28
CA ARG A 119 11.90 -10.16 -0.83
C ARG A 119 11.33 -10.81 -2.09
N LEU A 120 10.21 -11.52 -1.97
CA LEU A 120 9.51 -12.14 -3.10
C LEU A 120 8.54 -11.19 -3.81
N VAL A 121 8.26 -10.02 -3.23
CA VAL A 121 7.27 -9.07 -3.75
C VAL A 121 7.93 -8.21 -4.83
N PRO A 122 7.43 -8.22 -6.08
CA PRO A 122 8.00 -7.41 -7.15
C PRO A 122 7.62 -5.93 -7.00
N PRO A 123 8.23 -5.04 -7.80
CA PRO A 123 7.75 -3.66 -7.93
C PRO A 123 6.26 -3.61 -8.27
N PHE A 124 5.60 -2.55 -7.82
CA PHE A 124 4.16 -2.25 -8.05
C PHE A 124 3.16 -3.12 -7.28
N VAL A 125 3.62 -3.95 -6.34
CA VAL A 125 2.78 -4.62 -5.34
C VAL A 125 3.16 -4.08 -3.96
N ASP A 126 2.21 -3.44 -3.27
CA ASP A 126 2.48 -2.82 -1.96
C ASP A 126 2.54 -3.87 -0.84
N VAL A 127 3.49 -3.74 0.08
CA VAL A 127 3.58 -4.54 1.31
C VAL A 127 2.96 -3.76 2.48
N VAL A 128 1.88 -4.29 3.03
CA VAL A 128 1.15 -3.69 4.15
C VAL A 128 1.47 -4.43 5.46
N ALA A 129 2.00 -3.70 6.46
CA ALA A 129 2.21 -4.23 7.81
C ALA A 129 1.02 -3.92 8.71
N LEU A 130 0.35 -4.97 9.21
CA LEU A 130 -0.85 -4.87 10.03
C LEU A 130 -0.52 -5.02 11.51
N PHE A 131 -1.03 -4.10 12.33
CA PHE A 131 -0.89 -4.09 13.78
C PHE A 131 -2.27 -4.01 14.45
N VAL A 132 -2.33 -4.51 15.68
CA VAL A 132 -3.47 -4.33 16.58
C VAL A 132 -2.91 -3.94 17.94
N ASN A 133 -3.09 -2.67 18.32
CA ASN A 133 -2.69 -2.13 19.62
C ASN A 133 -1.22 -2.44 19.99
N ALA A 134 -0.34 -2.49 18.98
CA ALA A 134 1.06 -2.84 19.17
C ALA A 134 1.82 -1.73 19.93
N ALA A 135 2.83 -2.12 20.68
CA ALA A 135 3.73 -1.17 21.31
C ALA A 135 4.55 -0.44 20.25
N GLU A 136 4.92 0.82 20.52
CA GLU A 136 5.70 1.63 19.58
C GLU A 136 7.00 0.95 19.13
N ALA A 137 7.70 0.32 20.07
CA ALA A 137 8.95 -0.39 19.78
C ALA A 137 8.75 -1.52 18.75
N GLU A 138 7.61 -2.21 18.79
CA GLU A 138 7.27 -3.29 17.85
C GLU A 138 7.03 -2.74 16.45
N VAL A 139 6.27 -1.64 16.33
CA VAL A 139 6.03 -0.99 15.03
C VAL A 139 7.34 -0.46 14.43
N ARG A 140 8.20 0.16 15.25
CA ARG A 140 9.51 0.65 14.79
C ARG A 140 10.43 -0.47 14.34
N ALA A 141 10.45 -1.60 15.05
CA ALA A 141 11.25 -2.76 14.64
C ALA A 141 10.79 -3.33 13.28
N VAL A 142 9.49 -3.36 13.01
CA VAL A 142 8.95 -3.76 11.71
C VAL A 142 9.29 -2.75 10.61
N LEU A 143 9.18 -1.44 10.89
CA LEU A 143 9.60 -0.40 9.95
C LEU A 143 11.06 -0.52 9.56
N GLU A 144 11.94 -0.87 10.50
CA GLU A 144 13.38 -1.03 10.23
C GLU A 144 13.70 -2.29 9.43
N GLN A 145 13.17 -3.44 9.87
CA GLN A 145 13.53 -4.75 9.32
C GLN A 145 12.75 -5.09 8.05
N VAL A 146 11.45 -4.82 8.05
CA VAL A 146 10.55 -5.17 6.95
C VAL A 146 10.41 -4.01 5.98
N ARG A 147 10.51 -2.75 6.45
CA ARG A 147 10.32 -1.49 5.68
C ARG A 147 9.08 -1.49 4.77
N PRO A 148 7.88 -1.83 5.31
CA PRO A 148 6.64 -1.93 4.52
C PRO A 148 6.31 -0.63 3.78
N ASP A 149 5.50 -0.72 2.73
CA ASP A 149 5.07 0.44 1.93
C ASP A 149 3.87 1.15 2.56
N LEU A 150 3.12 0.45 3.43
CA LEU A 150 1.98 0.99 4.16
C LEU A 150 1.84 0.34 5.55
N LEU A 151 1.43 1.12 6.55
CA LEU A 151 1.01 0.58 7.85
C LEU A 151 -0.51 0.39 7.87
N GLN A 152 -1.01 -0.61 8.57
CA GLN A 152 -2.43 -0.81 8.80
C GLN A 152 -2.69 -0.97 10.29
N PHE A 153 -3.39 0.00 10.89
CA PHE A 153 -3.78 -0.01 12.29
C PHE A 153 -5.20 -0.54 12.43
N HIS A 154 -5.32 -1.70 13.06
CA HIS A 154 -6.55 -2.50 13.07
C HIS A 154 -7.16 -2.66 14.48
N GLY A 155 -6.54 -2.03 15.49
CA GLY A 155 -7.05 -1.96 16.85
C GLY A 155 -7.77 -0.65 17.15
N ASP A 156 -7.56 -0.18 18.38
CA ASP A 156 -8.13 1.03 18.96
C ASP A 156 -7.10 2.18 18.98
N GLU A 157 -6.11 2.13 18.07
CA GLU A 157 -5.05 3.12 18.01
C GLU A 157 -5.62 4.50 17.67
N THR A 158 -5.30 5.49 18.50
CA THR A 158 -5.67 6.90 18.30
C THR A 158 -4.98 7.50 17.06
N PRO A 159 -5.48 8.64 16.53
CA PRO A 159 -4.83 9.34 15.42
C PRO A 159 -3.34 9.64 15.70
N ALA A 160 -3.02 10.17 16.88
CA ALA A 160 -1.64 10.47 17.27
C ALA A 160 -0.75 9.21 17.30
N GLN A 161 -1.29 8.07 17.73
CA GLN A 161 -0.56 6.80 17.68
C GLN A 161 -0.31 6.32 16.24
N CYS A 162 -1.23 6.59 15.31
CA CYS A 162 -1.05 6.22 13.90
C CYS A 162 -0.04 7.14 13.19
N GLU A 163 -0.09 8.44 13.46
CA GLU A 163 0.67 9.47 12.74
C GLU A 163 2.15 9.55 13.12
N ARG A 164 2.49 9.17 14.36
CA ARG A 164 3.83 9.36 14.95
C ARG A 164 4.99 8.69 14.22
N TYR A 165 4.71 7.80 13.28
CA TYR A 165 5.73 7.09 12.51
C TYR A 165 6.18 7.83 11.25
N GLY A 166 5.50 8.93 10.87
CA GLY A 166 5.79 9.65 9.63
C GLY A 166 5.61 8.77 8.38
N HIS A 167 4.75 7.75 8.48
CA HIS A 167 4.54 6.74 7.46
C HIS A 167 3.08 6.74 7.01
N ARG A 168 2.82 6.47 5.73
CA ARG A 168 1.45 6.32 5.24
C ARG A 168 0.76 5.16 5.98
N TYR A 169 -0.52 5.32 6.29
CA TYR A 169 -1.26 4.30 7.01
C TYR A 169 -2.73 4.17 6.55
N LEU A 170 -3.28 2.96 6.73
CA LEU A 170 -4.71 2.66 6.73
C LEU A 170 -5.19 2.57 8.17
N LYS A 171 -6.38 3.12 8.46
CA LYS A 171 -7.09 2.84 9.70
C LYS A 171 -8.24 1.89 9.41
N ALA A 172 -8.33 0.80 10.15
CA ALA A 172 -9.48 -0.10 10.10
C ALA A 172 -10.54 0.26 11.15
N PHE A 173 -11.79 0.07 10.76
CA PHE A 173 -12.99 0.25 11.57
C PHE A 173 -13.82 -1.03 11.52
N ARG A 174 -14.26 -1.52 12.69
CA ARG A 174 -15.10 -2.70 12.83
C ARG A 174 -16.55 -2.28 12.71
N VAL A 175 -17.21 -2.60 11.59
CA VAL A 175 -18.58 -2.14 11.33
C VAL A 175 -19.61 -3.01 12.05
N GLY A 176 -20.61 -2.37 12.66
CA GLY A 176 -21.64 -3.03 13.45
C GLY A 176 -21.20 -3.40 14.87
N GLY A 177 -20.01 -2.95 15.29
CA GLY A 177 -19.56 -3.03 16.69
C GLY A 177 -19.99 -1.81 17.51
N PRO A 178 -19.67 -1.77 18.81
CA PRO A 178 -19.98 -0.66 19.69
C PRO A 178 -19.52 0.69 19.12
N GLY A 179 -20.43 1.64 18.96
CA GLY A 179 -20.17 2.98 18.40
C GLY A 179 -20.08 3.05 16.87
N THR A 180 -20.43 1.98 16.15
CA THR A 180 -20.44 1.89 14.68
C THR A 180 -21.67 1.16 14.13
N GLU A 181 -22.74 1.11 14.92
CA GLU A 181 -23.98 0.38 14.63
C GLU A 181 -24.83 1.08 13.57
N THR A 182 -24.58 2.36 13.33
CA THR A 182 -25.28 3.20 12.34
C THR A 182 -24.27 3.90 11.43
N SER A 183 -24.69 4.29 10.23
CA SER A 183 -23.84 5.05 9.29
C SER A 183 -23.28 6.32 9.93
N GLN A 184 -24.10 7.04 10.71
CA GLN A 184 -23.70 8.28 11.35
C GLN A 184 -22.63 8.04 12.44
N ALA A 185 -22.81 6.98 13.24
CA ALA A 185 -21.84 6.62 14.28
C ALA A 185 -20.51 6.17 13.65
N LEU A 186 -20.56 5.37 12.59
CA LEU A 186 -19.39 4.94 11.83
C LEU A 186 -18.63 6.14 11.24
N LEU A 187 -19.32 7.06 10.57
CA LEU A 187 -18.69 8.27 10.01
C LEU A 187 -18.02 9.12 11.09
N LYS A 188 -18.71 9.34 12.22
CA LYS A 188 -18.15 10.07 13.37
C LYS A 188 -16.88 9.40 13.92
N SER A 189 -16.83 8.06 13.94
CA SER A 189 -15.63 7.32 14.35
C SER A 189 -14.46 7.49 13.37
N CYS A 190 -14.75 7.75 12.09
CA CYS A 190 -13.75 7.94 11.04
C CYS A 190 -13.16 9.37 11.01
N GLU A 191 -13.95 10.38 11.36
CA GLU A 191 -13.58 11.81 11.30
C GLU A 191 -12.19 12.13 11.89
N PRO A 192 -11.78 11.61 13.06
CA PRO A 192 -10.47 11.91 13.63
C PRO A 192 -9.29 11.36 12.81
N TYR A 193 -9.52 10.37 11.95
CA TYR A 193 -8.50 9.73 11.13
C TYR A 193 -8.41 10.36 9.74
N GLY A 194 -8.58 11.67 9.69
CA GLY A 194 -8.55 12.46 8.47
C GLY A 194 -7.22 12.38 7.74
N SER A 195 -6.08 12.11 8.40
CA SER A 195 -4.76 11.99 7.77
C SER A 195 -4.47 10.61 7.17
N ALA A 196 -5.33 9.61 7.41
CA ALA A 196 -5.17 8.26 6.87
C ALA A 196 -5.18 8.25 5.33
N ALA A 197 -4.37 7.39 4.73
CA ALA A 197 -4.34 7.19 3.28
C ALA A 197 -5.64 6.55 2.75
N GLY A 198 -6.36 5.83 3.61
CA GLY A 198 -7.64 5.21 3.34
C GLY A 198 -8.25 4.64 4.60
N TRP A 199 -9.55 4.36 4.55
CA TRP A 199 -10.29 3.72 5.63
C TRP A 199 -10.66 2.31 5.23
N LEU A 200 -10.36 1.35 6.10
CA LEU A 200 -10.70 -0.05 5.90
C LEU A 200 -11.91 -0.39 6.77
N PHE A 201 -12.96 -0.95 6.17
CA PHE A 201 -14.13 -1.41 6.91
C PHE A 201 -14.13 -2.93 6.98
N ASP A 202 -13.96 -3.45 8.18
CA ASP A 202 -13.98 -4.90 8.46
C ASP A 202 -15.28 -5.26 9.17
N SER A 203 -15.76 -6.49 8.99
CA SER A 203 -16.96 -6.95 9.68
C SER A 203 -16.67 -7.23 11.15
N HIS A 204 -17.59 -6.86 12.03
CA HIS A 204 -17.45 -7.18 13.45
C HIS A 204 -17.44 -8.70 13.69
N SER A 205 -16.45 -9.15 14.45
CA SER A 205 -16.32 -10.49 15.03
C SER A 205 -16.08 -10.36 16.54
N GLU A 206 -16.39 -11.38 17.33
CA GLU A 206 -15.91 -11.43 18.72
C GLU A 206 -14.37 -11.63 18.68
N GLY A 207 -13.62 -10.51 18.70
CA GLY A 207 -12.16 -10.47 18.64
C GLY A 207 -11.58 -9.58 17.54
N TYR A 208 -10.25 -9.57 17.41
CA TYR A 208 -9.53 -8.89 16.32
C TYR A 208 -9.18 -9.92 15.22
N GLY A 209 -9.97 -9.95 14.14
CA GLY A 209 -9.75 -10.83 12.99
C GLY A 209 -11.03 -11.42 12.40
N GLY A 210 -11.09 -11.51 11.07
CA GLY A 210 -12.31 -11.78 10.30
C GLY A 210 -13.11 -13.02 10.71
N SER A 211 -14.40 -12.80 11.03
CA SER A 211 -15.41 -13.83 11.37
C SER A 211 -15.99 -14.58 10.18
N GLY A 212 -15.72 -14.13 8.95
CA GLY A 212 -16.43 -14.65 7.77
C GLY A 212 -17.87 -14.16 7.62
N ARG A 213 -18.40 -13.36 8.55
CA ARG A 213 -19.73 -12.74 8.44
C ARG A 213 -19.62 -11.42 7.67
N VAL A 214 -20.52 -11.18 6.74
CA VAL A 214 -20.61 -9.93 5.95
C VAL A 214 -21.49 -8.94 6.73
N PHE A 215 -21.09 -7.66 6.84
CA PHE A 215 -21.91 -6.62 7.48
C PHE A 215 -22.82 -5.91 6.45
N ASP A 216 -23.83 -5.17 6.91
CA ASP A 216 -24.70 -4.39 6.02
C ASP A 216 -23.94 -3.21 5.39
N TRP A 217 -23.58 -3.37 4.11
CA TRP A 217 -22.85 -2.39 3.32
C TRP A 217 -23.58 -1.05 3.15
N SER A 218 -24.90 -1.00 3.38
CA SER A 218 -25.66 0.26 3.37
C SER A 218 -25.15 1.27 4.41
N LEU A 219 -24.46 0.78 5.45
CA LEU A 219 -23.89 1.62 6.50
C LEU A 219 -22.78 2.56 6.01
N LEU A 220 -22.11 2.26 4.90
CA LEU A 220 -21.01 3.08 4.38
C LEU A 220 -21.48 4.39 3.73
N GLY A 221 -22.74 4.46 3.29
CA GLY A 221 -23.31 5.63 2.61
C GLY A 221 -22.50 6.12 1.39
N ASN A 222 -22.85 7.29 0.87
CA ASN A 222 -22.18 7.90 -0.31
C ASN A 222 -21.03 8.86 0.07
N ALA A 223 -20.63 8.94 1.33
CA ALA A 223 -19.93 10.09 1.90
C ALA A 223 -18.48 9.81 2.34
N SER A 224 -17.74 8.98 1.62
CA SER A 224 -16.34 8.76 1.95
C SER A 224 -15.46 9.87 1.36
N VAL A 225 -14.88 10.70 2.24
CA VAL A 225 -13.87 11.72 1.87
C VAL A 225 -12.52 11.06 1.52
N ARG A 226 -12.36 9.78 1.87
CA ARG A 226 -11.13 8.99 1.74
C ARG A 226 -11.37 7.72 0.91
N PRO A 227 -10.32 7.18 0.25
CA PRO A 227 -10.39 5.88 -0.38
C PRO A 227 -10.87 4.81 0.60
N VAL A 228 -11.88 4.05 0.20
CA VAL A 228 -12.49 2.99 1.00
C VAL A 228 -11.93 1.64 0.61
N VAL A 229 -11.44 0.88 1.60
CA VAL A 229 -11.06 -0.52 1.46
C VAL A 229 -12.13 -1.38 2.14
N LEU A 230 -12.82 -2.23 1.37
CA LEU A 230 -13.82 -3.13 1.91
C LEU A 230 -13.19 -4.47 2.31
N SER A 231 -13.39 -4.89 3.55
CA SER A 231 -12.98 -6.18 4.10
C SER A 231 -14.19 -6.88 4.72
N GLY A 232 -13.96 -7.93 5.52
CA GLY A 232 -15.00 -8.56 6.32
C GLY A 232 -15.72 -9.69 5.60
N GLY A 233 -15.16 -10.89 5.71
CA GLY A 233 -15.80 -12.10 5.17
C GLY A 233 -15.94 -12.13 3.65
N LEU A 234 -15.13 -11.36 2.91
CA LEU A 234 -15.14 -11.42 1.46
C LEU A 234 -14.61 -12.76 0.95
N HIS A 235 -15.26 -13.29 -0.09
CA HIS A 235 -14.87 -14.50 -0.83
C HIS A 235 -15.43 -14.43 -2.27
N ALA A 236 -15.06 -15.39 -3.12
CA ALA A 236 -15.35 -15.37 -4.55
C ALA A 236 -16.85 -15.28 -4.88
N GLU A 237 -17.71 -15.84 -4.03
CA GLU A 237 -19.16 -15.86 -4.23
C GLU A 237 -19.83 -14.53 -3.87
N ASN A 238 -19.26 -13.71 -2.96
CA ASN A 238 -19.90 -12.47 -2.50
C ASN A 238 -19.23 -11.18 -3.01
N VAL A 239 -17.98 -11.25 -3.48
CA VAL A 239 -17.18 -10.04 -3.80
C VAL A 239 -17.78 -9.19 -4.92
N VAL A 240 -18.43 -9.81 -5.92
CA VAL A 240 -19.06 -9.08 -7.02
C VAL A 240 -20.22 -8.22 -6.53
N GLN A 241 -21.08 -8.77 -5.68
CA GLN A 241 -22.17 -8.01 -5.07
C GLN A 241 -21.62 -6.90 -4.18
N ALA A 242 -20.57 -7.19 -3.41
CA ALA A 242 -19.90 -6.23 -2.54
C ALA A 242 -19.39 -5.01 -3.32
N ILE A 243 -18.69 -5.25 -4.43
CA ILE A 243 -18.18 -4.20 -5.32
C ILE A 243 -19.31 -3.43 -5.97
N ALA A 244 -20.35 -4.12 -6.48
CA ALA A 244 -21.48 -3.47 -7.12
C ALA A 244 -22.24 -2.53 -6.16
N SER A 245 -22.39 -2.94 -4.90
CA SER A 245 -23.10 -2.16 -3.86
C SER A 245 -22.27 -1.01 -3.30
N VAL A 246 -20.98 -1.22 -3.02
CA VAL A 246 -20.13 -0.24 -2.30
C VAL A 246 -19.28 0.61 -3.24
N ARG A 247 -18.90 0.07 -4.40
CA ARG A 247 -17.89 0.62 -5.32
C ARG A 247 -16.61 1.06 -4.59
N PRO A 248 -15.98 0.16 -3.80
CA PRO A 248 -14.84 0.53 -2.99
C PRO A 248 -13.61 0.84 -3.87
N PHE A 249 -12.66 1.59 -3.33
CA PHE A 249 -11.36 1.79 -3.97
C PHE A 249 -10.57 0.46 -4.03
N ALA A 250 -10.67 -0.35 -2.97
CA ALA A 250 -10.06 -1.66 -2.92
C ALA A 250 -10.91 -2.67 -2.13
N VAL A 251 -10.67 -3.95 -2.36
CA VAL A 251 -11.13 -5.05 -1.51
C VAL A 251 -9.94 -5.70 -0.81
N ASP A 252 -10.14 -6.12 0.44
CA ASP A 252 -9.17 -6.84 1.27
C ASP A 252 -9.73 -8.21 1.64
N VAL A 253 -9.02 -9.28 1.31
CA VAL A 253 -9.44 -10.65 1.61
C VAL A 253 -8.37 -11.42 2.38
N SER A 254 -8.80 -12.14 3.42
CA SER A 254 -7.93 -12.99 4.22
C SER A 254 -8.43 -14.44 4.27
N SER A 255 -9.41 -14.75 5.12
CA SER A 255 -9.91 -16.12 5.32
C SER A 255 -10.70 -16.67 4.13
N GLY A 256 -11.34 -15.81 3.32
CA GLY A 256 -12.09 -16.25 2.14
C GLY A 256 -11.26 -16.91 1.03
N VAL A 257 -9.93 -16.80 1.10
CA VAL A 257 -9.00 -17.44 0.17
C VAL A 257 -8.06 -18.44 0.87
N GLU A 258 -8.36 -18.83 2.10
CA GLU A 258 -7.60 -19.81 2.86
C GLU A 258 -8.08 -21.24 2.62
N GLN A 259 -7.16 -22.21 2.65
CA GLN A 259 -7.50 -23.62 2.83
C GLN A 259 -7.71 -23.92 4.33
N SER A 260 -6.84 -23.37 5.16
CA SER A 260 -6.92 -23.39 6.62
C SER A 260 -6.28 -22.11 7.18
N ALA A 261 -6.47 -21.82 8.47
CA ALA A 261 -6.03 -20.54 9.05
C ALA A 261 -4.53 -20.29 8.82
N GLY A 262 -4.19 -19.20 8.13
CA GLY A 262 -2.80 -18.83 7.79
C GLY A 262 -2.22 -19.53 6.55
N ILE A 263 -2.96 -20.44 5.92
CA ILE A 263 -2.56 -21.21 4.73
C ILE A 263 -3.48 -20.81 3.58
N LYS A 264 -2.97 -20.03 2.62
CA LYS A 264 -3.75 -19.64 1.44
C LYS A 264 -3.91 -20.79 0.46
N CYS A 265 -4.92 -20.69 -0.41
CA CYS A 265 -5.17 -21.61 -1.51
C CYS A 265 -5.04 -20.83 -2.83
N ALA A 266 -4.09 -21.22 -3.69
CA ALA A 266 -3.82 -20.54 -4.96
C ALA A 266 -5.07 -20.46 -5.84
N ASP A 267 -5.84 -21.54 -5.96
CA ASP A 267 -7.08 -21.56 -6.74
C ASP A 267 -8.14 -20.60 -6.19
N ARG A 268 -8.25 -20.48 -4.86
CA ARG A 268 -9.19 -19.54 -4.23
C ARG A 268 -8.76 -18.09 -4.43
N ILE A 269 -7.46 -17.81 -4.37
CA ILE A 269 -6.91 -16.49 -4.70
C ILE A 269 -7.24 -16.15 -6.15
N ALA A 270 -6.88 -17.02 -7.10
CA ALA A 270 -7.12 -16.80 -8.52
C ALA A 270 -8.61 -16.59 -8.82
N ARG A 271 -9.48 -17.42 -8.23
CA ARG A 271 -10.93 -17.27 -8.36
C ARG A 271 -11.42 -15.95 -7.76
N PHE A 272 -10.92 -15.53 -6.61
CA PHE A 272 -11.30 -14.24 -6.02
C PHE A 272 -10.92 -13.06 -6.92
N VAL A 273 -9.68 -13.03 -7.43
CA VAL A 273 -9.23 -11.98 -8.35
C VAL A 273 -10.07 -11.95 -9.63
N ALA A 274 -10.33 -13.11 -10.25
CA ALA A 274 -11.16 -13.19 -11.44
C ALA A 274 -12.57 -12.62 -11.20
N ARG A 275 -13.16 -12.88 -10.03
CA ARG A 275 -14.47 -12.35 -9.64
C ARG A 275 -14.44 -10.84 -9.44
N VAL A 276 -13.38 -10.27 -8.88
CA VAL A 276 -13.20 -8.81 -8.81
C VAL A 276 -13.17 -8.18 -10.21
N ALA A 277 -12.39 -8.75 -11.13
CA ALA A 277 -12.29 -8.24 -12.51
C ALA A 277 -13.63 -8.32 -13.28
N GLU A 278 -14.43 -9.37 -13.03
CA GLU A 278 -15.78 -9.49 -13.58
C GLU A 278 -16.70 -8.37 -13.10
N ALA A 279 -16.63 -8.01 -11.81
CA ALA A 279 -17.41 -6.91 -11.25
C ALA A 279 -17.08 -5.57 -11.93
N ASP A 280 -15.79 -5.31 -12.15
CA ASP A 280 -15.33 -4.08 -12.80
C ASP A 280 -15.79 -4.03 -14.27
N THR A 281 -15.68 -5.15 -15.00
CA THR A 281 -16.12 -5.23 -16.40
C THR A 281 -17.63 -5.00 -16.53
N ALA A 282 -18.43 -5.55 -15.62
CA ALA A 282 -19.88 -5.35 -15.61
C ALA A 282 -20.26 -3.89 -15.31
N ALA A 283 -19.52 -3.21 -14.43
CA ALA A 283 -19.72 -1.80 -14.12
C ALA A 283 -19.41 -0.91 -15.34
N ASP A 284 -18.33 -1.18 -16.07
CA ASP A 284 -17.94 -0.45 -17.28
C ASP A 284 -18.97 -0.63 -18.41
N ALA A 285 -19.48 -1.86 -18.61
CA ALA A 285 -20.50 -2.14 -19.61
C ALA A 285 -21.80 -1.35 -19.35
N PHE A 286 -22.19 -1.19 -18.08
CA PHE A 286 -23.36 -0.40 -17.69
C PHE A 286 -23.13 1.11 -17.88
N ALA A 287 -21.91 1.60 -17.67
CA ALA A 287 -21.57 3.01 -17.88
C ALA A 287 -21.61 3.43 -19.37
N ILE A 288 -21.45 2.48 -20.30
CA ILE A 288 -21.38 2.75 -21.75
C ILE A 288 -22.77 2.78 -22.45
N SER A 289 -23.84 2.27 -21.82
CA SER A 289 -25.19 2.18 -22.41
C SER A 289 -26.20 2.96 -21.56
N PRO A 290 -26.71 4.16 -21.95
CA PRO A 290 -27.26 4.54 -23.26
C PRO A 290 -26.83 5.93 -23.81
N ALA A 291 -25.76 6.55 -23.30
CA ALA A 291 -25.41 7.93 -23.69
C ALA A 291 -24.82 8.10 -25.11
N ARG A 292 -24.50 7.01 -25.83
CA ARG A 292 -23.94 7.05 -27.19
C ARG A 292 -24.89 6.72 -28.34
N LEU A 293 -26.10 6.23 -28.07
CA LEU A 293 -27.09 5.95 -29.13
C LEU A 293 -27.92 7.19 -29.54
N ALA A 294 -27.80 8.31 -28.82
CA ALA A 294 -28.57 9.53 -29.10
C ALA A 294 -27.85 10.59 -29.97
N ARG A 295 -26.69 10.29 -30.57
CA ARG A 295 -25.98 11.23 -31.48
C ARG A 295 -25.73 10.67 -32.88
N GLY A 296 -26.57 9.73 -33.31
CA GLY A 296 -26.45 9.07 -34.61
C GLY A 296 -27.66 9.23 -35.51
N ARG A 297 -28.38 10.36 -35.47
CA ARG A 297 -29.35 10.75 -36.50
C ARG A 297 -29.41 12.28 -36.59
N PHE A 298 -28.55 12.85 -37.42
CA PHE A 298 -28.89 14.07 -38.17
C PHE A 298 -29.05 13.65 -39.64
N SER A 299 -30.12 14.18 -40.22
CA SER A 299 -30.62 14.09 -41.59
C SER A 299 -29.57 13.94 -42.69
#